data_AF-A0A7Y3EPE2-F1
#
_entry.id   AF-A0A7Y3EPE2-F1
#
_cell.length_a   1.000
_cell.length_b   1.000
_cell.length_c   1.000
_cell.angle_alpha   90.00
_cell.angle_beta   90.00
_cell.angle_gamma   90.00
#
_symmetry.space_group_name_H-M   'P 1'
#
loop_
_entity.id
_entity.type
_entity.pdbx_description
1 polymer ?
#
loop_
_entity_poly.entity_id
_entity_poly.type
_entity_poly.pdbx_seq_one_letter_code
_entity_poly.pdbx_strand_id
1 'polypeptide(L)'
;MKADNLDKEFLDAVERINSHTEPFPADVLLKLYAYYKKATNDYGRPNSRRPLINAFKTNALFQARDISIAEAKQKYIDLVNQYFLYRE
;
A
#
# COMPACT_ATOMS: atom_id res chain seq x y z
N MET A 1 20.29 0.65 -11.62
CA MET A 1 20.26 2.13 -11.48
C MET A 1 18.85 2.68 -11.25
N LYS A 2 17.86 2.55 -12.17
CA LYS A 2 16.48 3.02 -11.88
C LYS A 2 15.70 2.15 -10.89
N ALA A 3 15.88 0.82 -10.95
CA ALA A 3 15.17 -0.12 -10.06
C ALA A 3 15.58 0.08 -8.59
N ASP A 4 16.88 0.21 -8.33
CA ASP A 4 17.44 0.37 -6.97
C ASP A 4 16.91 1.63 -6.26
N ASN A 5 16.65 2.71 -7.01
CA ASN A 5 16.11 3.93 -6.44
C ASN A 5 14.62 3.80 -6.06
N LEU A 6 13.81 3.18 -6.93
CA LEU A 6 12.38 2.95 -6.67
C LEU A 6 12.16 2.04 -5.46
N ASP A 7 13.00 1.01 -5.29
CA ASP A 7 12.96 0.13 -4.13
C ASP A 7 13.26 0.88 -2.83
N LYS A 8 14.27 1.75 -2.83
CA LYS A 8 14.60 2.57 -1.67
C LYS A 8 13.47 3.52 -1.31
N GLU A 9 12.94 4.27 -2.28
CA GLU A 9 11.82 5.20 -2.06
C GLU A 9 10.57 4.48 -1.54
N PHE A 10 10.30 3.26 -2.03
CA PHE A 10 9.20 2.44 -1.54
C PHE A 10 9.39 2.05 -0.07
N LEU A 11 10.60 1.61 0.32
CA LEU A 11 10.89 1.26 1.71
C LEU A 11 10.83 2.49 2.64
N ASP A 12 11.34 3.64 2.19
CA ASP A 12 11.25 4.89 2.94
C ASP A 12 9.78 5.31 3.15
N ALA A 13 8.93 5.15 2.13
CA ALA A 13 7.50 5.41 2.23
C ALA A 13 6.79 4.44 3.18
N VAL A 14 7.17 3.14 3.17
CA VAL A 14 6.65 2.13 4.11
C VAL A 14 7.01 2.50 5.54
N GLU A 15 8.26 2.89 5.79
CA GLU A 15 8.72 3.29 7.12
C GLU A 15 7.99 4.55 7.62
N ARG A 16 7.75 5.52 6.73
CA ARG A 16 6.97 6.72 7.06
C ARG A 16 5.55 6.38 7.51
N ILE A 17 4.89 5.42 6.84
CA ILE A 17 3.56 4.95 7.25
C ILE A 17 3.62 4.21 8.59
N ASN A 18 4.61 3.34 8.80
CA ASN A 18 4.77 2.58 10.04
C ASN A 18 5.07 3.48 11.25
N SER A 19 5.77 4.58 11.03
CA SER A 19 6.13 5.57 12.06
C SER A 19 5.00 6.56 12.38
N HIS A 20 3.95 6.63 11.55
CA HIS A 20 2.83 7.55 11.77
C HIS A 20 1.87 7.03 12.83
N THR A 21 1.51 7.88 13.78
CA THR A 21 0.72 7.50 14.97
C THR A 21 -0.76 7.84 14.87
N GLU A 22 -1.14 8.78 14.00
CA GLU A 22 -2.54 9.15 13.83
C GLU A 22 -3.30 8.14 12.96
N PRO A 23 -4.61 7.97 13.17
CA PRO A 23 -5.39 7.04 12.39
C PRO A 23 -5.54 7.52 10.93
N PHE A 24 -5.18 6.64 10.01
CA PHE A 24 -5.48 6.81 8.59
C PHE A 24 -6.97 6.54 8.30
N PRO A 25 -7.55 7.22 7.29
CA PRO A 25 -8.81 6.80 6.68
C PRO A 25 -8.74 5.35 6.20
N ALA A 26 -9.85 4.63 6.34
CA ALA A 26 -9.89 3.21 6.00
C ALA A 26 -9.62 2.94 4.50
N ASP A 27 -10.06 3.83 3.61
CA ASP A 27 -9.82 3.69 2.17
C ASP A 27 -8.34 3.86 1.80
N VAL A 28 -7.63 4.78 2.46
CA VAL A 28 -6.17 4.94 2.33
C VAL A 28 -5.46 3.67 2.76
N LEU A 29 -5.82 3.10 3.92
CA LEU A 29 -5.24 1.84 4.41
C LEU A 29 -5.47 0.67 3.46
N LEU A 30 -6.68 0.56 2.87
CA LEU A 30 -6.99 -0.50 1.93
C LEU A 30 -6.17 -0.39 0.64
N LYS A 31 -5.96 0.83 0.12
CA LYS A 31 -5.10 1.08 -1.04
C LYS A 31 -3.64 0.76 -0.73
N LEU A 32 -3.11 1.28 0.38
CA LEU A 32 -1.74 1.00 0.84
C LEU A 32 -1.51 -0.51 1.01
N TYR A 33 -2.47 -1.22 1.62
CA TYR A 33 -2.41 -2.68 1.76
C TYR A 33 -2.32 -3.39 0.42
N ALA A 34 -3.17 -3.03 -0.55
CA ALA A 34 -3.19 -3.69 -1.86
C ALA A 34 -1.90 -3.42 -2.66
N TYR A 35 -1.42 -2.18 -2.67
CA TYR A 35 -0.18 -1.82 -3.33
C TYR A 35 1.03 -2.49 -2.67
N TYR A 36 1.10 -2.53 -1.34
CA TYR A 36 2.18 -3.21 -0.62
C TYR A 36 2.24 -4.71 -0.95
N LYS A 37 1.09 -5.40 -0.92
CA LYS A 37 1.01 -6.83 -1.25
C LYS A 37 1.45 -7.12 -2.68
N LYS A 38 1.04 -6.27 -3.63
CA LYS A 38 1.48 -6.39 -5.03
C LYS A 38 2.96 -6.05 -5.21
N ALA A 39 3.46 -5.00 -4.56
CA ALA A 39 4.84 -4.55 -4.61
C ALA A 39 5.84 -5.56 -4.01
N THR A 40 5.41 -6.31 -3.00
CA THR A 40 6.20 -7.37 -2.36
C THR A 40 5.95 -8.75 -2.95
N ASN A 41 5.14 -8.84 -4.01
CA ASN A 41 4.77 -10.09 -4.68
C ASN A 41 4.14 -11.14 -3.72
N ASP A 42 3.39 -10.66 -2.71
CA ASP A 42 2.74 -11.49 -1.69
C ASP A 42 1.28 -11.79 -2.06
N TYR A 43 1.03 -13.01 -2.54
CA TYR A 43 -0.29 -13.53 -2.93
C TYR A 43 -1.09 -14.17 -1.79
N GLY A 44 -0.62 -14.09 -0.54
CA GLY A 44 -1.35 -14.59 0.63
C GLY A 44 -2.72 -13.95 0.78
N ARG A 45 -3.74 -14.74 1.15
CA ARG A 45 -5.11 -14.24 1.34
C ARG A 45 -5.20 -13.40 2.62
N PRO A 46 -6.11 -12.39 2.67
CA PRO A 46 -6.39 -11.68 3.91
C PRO A 46 -6.83 -12.64 5.02
N ASN A 47 -6.22 -12.51 6.21
CA ASN A 47 -6.51 -13.38 7.35
C ASN A 47 -6.89 -12.57 8.61
N SER A 48 -7.86 -11.67 8.47
CA SER A 48 -8.48 -11.00 9.63
C SER A 48 -9.49 -11.92 10.30
N ARG A 49 -9.64 -11.77 11.63
CA ARG A 49 -10.70 -12.44 12.42
C ARG A 49 -12.12 -12.00 12.03
N ARG A 50 -12.27 -10.89 11.31
CA ARG A 50 -13.57 -10.32 10.90
C ARG A 50 -13.79 -10.55 9.39
N PRO A 51 -14.80 -11.34 8.98
CA PRO A 51 -15.08 -11.63 7.56
C PRO A 51 -15.28 -10.38 6.71
N LEU A 52 -15.96 -9.36 7.26
CA LEU A 52 -16.20 -8.10 6.56
C LEU A 52 -14.90 -7.37 6.19
N ILE A 53 -13.90 -7.38 7.08
CA ILE A 53 -12.58 -6.78 6.81
C ILE A 53 -11.87 -7.56 5.68
N ASN A 54 -11.99 -8.89 5.68
CA ASN A 54 -11.43 -9.72 4.61
C ASN A 54 -12.09 -9.41 3.26
N ALA A 55 -13.40 -9.17 3.22
CA ALA A 55 -14.10 -8.78 2.00
C ALA A 55 -13.56 -7.45 1.43
N PHE A 56 -13.37 -6.43 2.28
CA PHE A 56 -12.77 -5.15 1.86
C PHE A 56 -11.33 -5.31 1.36
N LYS A 57 -10.49 -6.06 2.09
CA LYS A 57 -9.11 -6.35 1.67
C LYS A 57 -9.08 -7.13 0.36
N THR A 58 -10.00 -8.07 0.16
CA THR A 58 -10.10 -8.85 -1.08
C THR A 58 -10.49 -7.97 -2.26
N ASN A 59 -11.45 -7.06 -2.07
CA ASN A 59 -11.83 -6.08 -3.08
C ASN A 59 -10.65 -5.16 -3.44
N ALA A 60 -9.92 -4.64 -2.45
CA ALA A 60 -8.75 -3.81 -2.71
C ALA A 60 -7.65 -4.56 -3.50
N LEU A 61 -7.37 -5.83 -3.16
CA LEU A 61 -6.45 -6.66 -3.94
C LEU A 61 -6.94 -6.90 -5.37
N PHE A 62 -8.24 -7.14 -5.55
CA PHE A 62 -8.86 -7.33 -6.86
C PHE A 62 -8.74 -6.09 -7.74
N GLN A 63 -8.88 -4.89 -7.16
CA GLN A 63 -8.70 -3.60 -7.84
C GLN A 63 -7.24 -3.36 -8.28
N ALA A 64 -6.27 -3.89 -7.54
CA ALA A 64 -4.85 -3.70 -7.82
C ALA A 64 -4.20 -4.87 -8.59
N ARG A 65 -4.96 -5.84 -9.12
CA ARG A 65 -4.36 -7.09 -9.62
C ARG A 65 -3.49 -6.92 -10.87
N ASP A 66 -3.90 -6.00 -11.76
CA ASP A 66 -3.38 -5.89 -13.13
C ASP A 66 -2.19 -4.92 -13.26
N ILE A 67 -1.81 -4.25 -12.17
CA ILE A 67 -0.62 -3.39 -12.16
C ILE A 67 0.64 -4.25 -12.00
N SER A 68 1.77 -3.80 -12.52
CA SER A 68 3.08 -4.41 -12.29
C SER A 68 3.60 -4.15 -10.86
N ILE A 69 4.65 -4.87 -10.45
CA ILE A 69 5.34 -4.64 -9.17
C ILE A 69 5.89 -3.21 -9.09
N ALA A 70 6.48 -2.71 -10.18
CA ALA A 70 7.02 -1.35 -10.23
C ALA A 70 5.92 -0.29 -10.12
N GLU A 71 4.79 -0.48 -10.82
CA GLU A 71 3.64 0.42 -10.69
C GLU A 71 3.02 0.38 -9.29
N ALA A 72 3.00 -0.78 -8.63
CA ALA A 72 2.52 -0.90 -7.26
C ALA A 72 3.40 -0.11 -6.28
N LYS A 73 4.73 -0.17 -6.43
CA LYS A 73 5.68 0.64 -5.64
C LYS A 73 5.45 2.13 -5.88
N GLN A 74 5.35 2.56 -7.15
CA GLN A 74 5.11 3.95 -7.49
C GLN A 74 3.79 4.47 -6.90
N LYS A 75 2.69 3.73 -7.08
CA LYS A 75 1.38 4.10 -6.52
C LYS A 75 1.37 4.14 -5.00
N TYR A 76 2.16 3.29 -4.34
CA TYR A 76 2.34 3.34 -2.89
C TYR A 76 3.04 4.66 -2.49
N ILE A 77 4.18 4.97 -3.11
CA ILE A 77 4.93 6.21 -2.86
C ILE A 77 4.05 7.45 -3.10
N ASP A 78 3.35 7.50 -4.23
CA ASP A 78 2.47 8.61 -4.60
C ASP A 78 1.36 8.81 -3.58
N LEU A 79 0.72 7.72 -3.12
CA LEU A 79 -0.35 7.78 -2.14
C LEU A 79 0.16 8.25 -0.77
N VAL A 80 1.34 7.78 -0.34
CA VAL A 80 1.99 8.23 0.90
C VAL A 80 2.30 9.72 0.80
N ASN A 81 2.96 10.17 -0.27
CA ASN A 81 3.29 11.57 -0.48
C ASN A 81 2.06 12.45 -0.53
N GLN A 82 1.03 12.05 -1.27
CA GLN A 82 -0.24 12.77 -1.32
C GLN A 82 -0.90 12.88 0.06
N TYR A 83 -0.93 11.79 0.83
CA TYR A 83 -1.55 11.80 2.16
C TYR A 83 -0.89 12.82 3.09
N PHE A 84 0.45 12.87 3.11
CA PHE A 84 1.18 13.77 3.99
C PHE A 84 1.26 15.22 3.47
N LEU A 85 1.24 15.44 2.15
CA LEU A 85 1.25 16.80 1.58
C LEU A 85 0.01 17.62 1.97
N TYR A 86 -1.14 16.96 2.15
CA TYR A 86 -2.42 17.63 2.46
C TYR A 86 -2.85 17.53 3.94
N ARG A 87 -1.97 17.05 4.83
CA ARG A 87 -2.23 16.91 6.27
C ARG A 87 -1.26 17.65 7.18
N GLU A 88 -0.32 18.41 6.62
CA GLU A 88 0.46 19.42 7.34
C GLU A 88 -0.28 20.77 7.43
#